data_AF-A0A957FZZ3-F1
#
_entry.id   AF-A0A957FZZ3-F1
#
_cell.length_a   1.000
_cell.length_b   1.000
_cell.length_c   1.000
_cell.angle_alpha   90.00
_cell.angle_beta   90.00
_cell.angle_gamma   90.00
#
_symmetry.space_group_name_H-M   'P 1'
#
loop_
_entity.id
_entity.type
_entity.pdbx_description
1 polymer ?
#
loop_
_entity_poly.entity_id
_entity_poly.type
_entity_poly.pdbx_seq_one_letter_code
_entity_poly.pdbx_strand_id
1 'polypeptide(L)'
;MSKAQSIVRLETFPNRTPTGRPSATAAKKLAQYLAYGRGSQQEQAERLARGTWRDERGRRVSHQAVMDWVAAQGKDNQLTYQFILSARDVTLTPAQYGQTMAAGGDLFPEWRLIRHQDAQHAHAHALAFGNKAIRIRDPEFQLWWQQVRAELEQLQKQYQQTEQAPDLNQQLDQQPAVEQLDARLGHGWGLEM
;
A
#
# COMPACT_ATOMS: atom_id res chain seq x y z
N MET A 1 -4.46 -5.58 -26.21
CA MET A 1 -5.00 -4.72 -25.14
C MET A 1 -4.52 -5.26 -23.80
N SER A 2 -3.77 -4.47 -23.04
CA SER A 2 -3.31 -4.85 -21.70
C SER A 2 -4.52 -5.07 -20.78
N LYS A 3 -4.68 -6.28 -20.23
CA LYS A 3 -5.63 -6.53 -19.14
C LYS A 3 -5.25 -5.61 -17.98
N ALA A 4 -6.19 -4.84 -17.45
CA ALA A 4 -5.96 -3.96 -16.30
C ALA A 4 -5.22 -4.71 -15.19
N GLN A 5 -4.01 -4.25 -14.84
CA GLN A 5 -3.09 -4.93 -13.91
C GLN A 5 -3.29 -4.48 -12.46
N SER A 6 -4.05 -3.41 -12.25
CA SER A 6 -4.29 -2.76 -10.96
C SER A 6 -5.79 -2.69 -10.66
N ILE A 7 -6.16 -3.01 -9.42
CA ILE A 7 -7.55 -3.05 -8.93
C ILE A 7 -7.76 -1.92 -7.94
N VAL A 8 -8.79 -1.11 -8.19
CA VAL A 8 -9.35 -0.13 -7.25
C VAL A 8 -10.85 -0.39 -7.20
N ARG A 9 -11.32 -1.02 -6.11
CA ARG A 9 -12.74 -1.34 -5.89
C ARG A 9 -13.28 -0.50 -4.74
N LEU A 10 -14.50 0.01 -4.90
CA LEU A 10 -15.27 0.70 -3.87
C LEU A 10 -16.44 -0.19 -3.41
N GLU A 11 -16.62 -0.33 -2.11
CA GLU A 11 -17.83 -0.82 -1.47
C GLU A 11 -18.40 0.25 -0.55
N THR A 12 -19.71 0.27 -0.38
CA THR A 12 -20.40 1.30 0.40
C THR A 12 -21.35 0.65 1.40
N PHE A 13 -21.29 1.11 2.64
CA PHE A 13 -22.09 0.57 3.74
C PHE A 13 -22.89 1.70 4.39
N PRO A 14 -24.21 1.54 4.58
CA PRO A 14 -25.01 2.52 5.28
C PRO A 14 -24.71 2.53 6.78
N ASN A 15 -24.54 3.71 7.33
CA ASN A 15 -24.30 3.95 8.76
C ASN A 15 -25.59 4.20 9.51
N ARG A 16 -26.54 3.28 9.35
CA ARG A 16 -27.85 3.35 10.00
C ARG A 16 -28.31 1.98 10.47
N THR A 17 -29.14 1.96 11.50
CA THR A 17 -29.90 0.76 11.90
C THR A 17 -30.93 0.40 10.80
N PRO A 18 -31.52 -0.80 10.83
CA PRO A 18 -32.66 -1.14 9.97
C PRO A 18 -33.83 -0.17 10.11
N THR A 19 -33.97 0.47 11.28
CA THR A 19 -34.97 1.50 11.58
C THR A 19 -34.53 2.91 11.18
N GLY A 20 -33.39 3.08 10.50
CA GLY A 20 -32.91 4.35 9.96
C GLY A 20 -32.18 5.26 10.96
N ARG A 21 -31.95 4.86 12.22
CA ARG A 21 -31.22 5.67 13.20
C ARG A 21 -29.71 5.65 12.90
N PRO A 22 -28.97 6.78 13.03
CA PRO A 22 -27.52 6.79 12.84
C PRO A 22 -26.81 5.72 13.67
N SER A 23 -25.87 4.99 13.07
CA SER A 23 -25.17 3.89 13.72
C SER A 23 -23.83 3.58 13.06
N ALA A 24 -22.78 3.51 13.89
CA ALA A 24 -21.45 3.09 13.49
C ALA A 24 -21.25 1.57 13.50
N THR A 25 -22.29 0.75 13.76
CA THR A 25 -22.13 -0.71 13.93
C THR A 25 -21.53 -1.38 12.70
N ALA A 26 -21.95 -1.00 11.48
CA ALA A 26 -21.40 -1.55 10.25
C ALA A 26 -19.91 -1.17 10.08
N ALA A 27 -19.58 0.11 10.26
CA ALA A 27 -18.21 0.62 10.20
C ALA A 27 -17.27 -0.08 11.20
N LYS A 28 -17.72 -0.25 12.45
CA LYS A 28 -16.98 -0.96 13.50
C LYS A 28 -16.73 -2.42 13.15
N LYS A 29 -17.77 -3.14 12.71
CA LYS A 29 -17.64 -4.54 12.27
C LYS A 29 -16.66 -4.67 11.10
N LEU A 30 -16.71 -3.73 10.17
CA LEU A 30 -15.79 -3.68 9.04
C LEU A 30 -14.35 -3.45 9.49
N ALA A 31 -14.08 -2.41 10.29
CA ALA A 31 -12.74 -2.13 10.80
C ALA A 31 -12.15 -3.32 11.59
N GLN A 32 -12.97 -3.97 12.42
CA GLN A 32 -12.59 -5.18 13.16
C GLN A 32 -12.26 -6.35 12.22
N TYR A 33 -13.11 -6.59 11.21
CA TYR A 33 -12.90 -7.63 10.22
C TYR A 33 -11.62 -7.41 9.41
N LEU A 34 -11.33 -6.17 9.03
CA LEU A 34 -10.10 -5.83 8.33
C LEU A 34 -8.88 -6.13 9.22
N ALA A 35 -8.90 -5.72 10.48
CA ALA A 35 -7.79 -5.94 11.39
C ALA A 35 -7.54 -7.42 11.74
N TYR A 36 -8.58 -8.23 11.96
CA TYR A 36 -8.43 -9.57 12.57
C TYR A 36 -9.11 -10.72 11.79
N GLY A 37 -9.70 -10.43 10.63
CA GLY A 37 -10.43 -11.40 9.83
C GLY A 37 -11.79 -11.76 10.42
N ARG A 38 -12.37 -12.88 9.97
CA ARG A 38 -13.70 -13.34 10.39
C ARG A 38 -13.66 -14.00 11.78
N GLY A 39 -14.61 -13.68 12.64
CA GLY A 39 -14.77 -14.30 13.96
C GLY A 39 -15.72 -13.51 14.85
N SER A 40 -16.00 -14.05 16.04
CA SER A 40 -16.58 -13.29 17.15
C SER A 40 -15.58 -12.26 17.70
N GLN A 41 -16.05 -11.30 18.48
CA GLN A 41 -15.16 -10.31 19.10
C GLN A 41 -14.14 -10.94 20.04
N GLN A 42 -14.52 -11.99 20.78
CA GLN A 42 -13.61 -12.71 21.67
C GLN A 42 -12.50 -13.41 20.87
N GLU A 43 -12.87 -14.17 19.83
CA GLU A 43 -11.90 -14.83 18.95
C GLU A 43 -10.96 -13.84 18.25
N GLN A 44 -11.45 -12.66 17.89
CA GLN A 44 -10.64 -11.62 17.25
C GLN A 44 -9.70 -10.92 18.23
N ALA A 45 -10.07 -10.78 19.51
CA ALA A 45 -9.24 -10.14 20.52
C ALA A 45 -7.96 -10.93 20.83
N GLU A 46 -7.99 -12.25 20.63
CA GLU A 46 -6.85 -13.15 20.83
C GLU A 46 -5.92 -13.23 19.61
N ARG A 47 -6.32 -12.65 18.46
CA ARG A 47 -5.54 -12.72 17.21
C ARG A 47 -4.57 -11.56 17.08
N LEU A 48 -3.46 -11.85 16.42
CA LEU A 48 -2.58 -10.81 15.90
C LEU A 48 -3.28 -10.07 14.75
N ALA A 49 -3.11 -8.74 14.72
CA ALA A 49 -3.62 -7.93 13.63
C ALA A 49 -2.92 -8.31 12.31
N ARG A 50 -3.69 -8.35 11.23
CA ARG A 50 -3.25 -8.72 9.87
C ARG A 50 -2.40 -7.65 9.17
N GLY A 51 -2.21 -6.51 9.83
CA GLY A 51 -1.45 -5.37 9.33
C GLY A 51 -1.41 -4.23 10.35
N THR A 52 -0.72 -3.15 9.97
CA THR A 52 -0.65 -1.91 10.75
C THR A 52 -1.50 -0.84 10.08
N TRP A 53 -2.38 -0.19 10.86
CA TRP A 53 -3.18 0.94 10.38
C TRP A 53 -2.32 2.18 10.15
N ARG A 54 -2.68 2.94 9.11
CA ARG A 54 -2.11 4.25 8.80
C ARG A 54 -3.21 5.27 8.53
N ASP A 55 -2.94 6.53 8.88
CA ASP A 55 -3.78 7.67 8.52
C ASP A 55 -3.41 8.25 7.15
N GLU A 56 -4.15 9.28 6.74
CA GLU A 56 -3.96 9.99 5.47
C GLU A 56 -2.59 10.66 5.34
N ARG A 57 -1.90 10.87 6.47
CA ARG A 57 -0.54 11.43 6.54
C ARG A 57 0.53 10.34 6.61
N GLY A 58 0.14 9.06 6.48
CA GLY A 58 1.02 7.91 6.52
C GLY A 58 1.50 7.54 7.93
N ARG A 59 1.02 8.20 8.99
CA ARG A 59 1.41 7.91 10.38
C ARG A 59 0.75 6.62 10.83
N ARG A 60 1.46 5.84 11.66
CA ARG A 60 0.89 4.63 12.27
C ARG A 60 -0.21 5.02 13.26
N VAL A 61 -1.31 4.30 13.21
CA VAL A 61 -2.45 4.48 14.12
C VAL A 61 -2.71 3.16 14.84
N SER A 62 -3.04 3.20 16.12
CA SER A 62 -3.43 1.99 16.85
C SER A 62 -4.81 1.51 16.37
N HIS A 63 -5.08 0.21 16.47
CA HIS A 63 -6.40 -0.29 16.12
C HIS A 63 -7.50 0.34 16.97
N GLN A 64 -7.26 0.54 18.28
CA GLN A 64 -8.21 1.22 19.16
C GLN A 64 -8.53 2.64 18.68
N ALA A 65 -7.52 3.42 18.28
CA ALA A 65 -7.74 4.76 17.75
C ALA A 65 -8.53 4.74 16.43
N VAL A 66 -8.34 3.71 15.58
CA VAL A 66 -9.21 3.49 14.41
C VAL A 66 -10.64 3.17 14.84
N MET A 67 -10.83 2.33 15.87
CA MET A 67 -12.15 1.98 16.39
C MET A 67 -12.90 3.19 16.98
N ASP A 68 -12.19 4.08 17.65
CA ASP A 68 -12.76 5.34 18.18
C ASP A 68 -13.11 6.29 17.03
N TRP A 69 -12.22 6.42 16.04
CA TRP A 69 -12.47 7.23 14.85
C TRP A 69 -13.68 6.73 14.04
N VAL A 70 -13.80 5.42 13.76
CA VAL A 70 -14.99 4.89 13.06
C VAL A 70 -16.26 4.98 13.92
N ALA A 71 -16.14 4.99 15.25
CA ALA A 71 -17.29 5.19 16.13
C ALA A 71 -17.89 6.59 16.02
N ALA A 72 -17.03 7.61 15.90
CA ALA A 72 -17.42 8.99 15.68
C ALA A 72 -17.92 9.20 14.26
N GLN A 73 -17.05 8.93 13.26
CA GLN A 73 -17.36 9.17 11.86
C GLN A 73 -18.58 8.36 11.37
N GLY A 74 -18.74 7.14 11.87
CA GLY A 74 -19.89 6.29 11.53
C GLY A 74 -21.21 6.76 12.13
N LYS A 75 -21.24 7.73 13.06
CA LYS A 75 -22.48 8.37 13.52
C LYS A 75 -22.75 9.68 12.79
N ASP A 76 -21.69 10.39 12.43
CA ASP A 76 -21.75 11.72 11.82
C ASP A 76 -21.95 11.67 10.30
N ASN A 77 -21.67 10.52 9.67
CA ASN A 77 -21.79 10.33 8.23
C ASN A 77 -22.79 9.25 7.88
N GLN A 78 -23.51 9.44 6.78
CA GLN A 78 -24.52 8.49 6.30
C GLN A 78 -23.92 7.18 5.76
N LEU A 79 -22.69 7.22 5.25
CA LEU A 79 -22.05 6.10 4.57
C LEU A 79 -20.61 5.90 5.05
N THR A 80 -20.21 4.63 5.08
CA THR A 80 -18.81 4.20 5.14
C THR A 80 -18.41 3.69 3.75
N TYR A 81 -17.27 4.15 3.25
CA TYR A 81 -16.65 3.67 2.02
C TYR A 81 -15.50 2.75 2.36
N GLN A 82 -15.45 1.59 1.71
CA GLN A 82 -14.30 0.69 1.73
C GLN A 82 -13.65 0.69 0.35
N PHE A 83 -12.37 1.00 0.30
CA PHE A 83 -11.56 0.82 -0.89
C PHE A 83 -10.70 -0.43 -0.76
N ILE A 84 -10.60 -1.19 -1.84
CA ILE A 84 -9.69 -2.32 -1.97
C ILE A 84 -8.72 -1.98 -3.10
N LEU A 85 -7.44 -1.85 -2.74
CA LEU A 85 -6.34 -1.52 -3.63
C LEU A 85 -5.44 -2.73 -3.79
N SER A 86 -5.21 -3.18 -5.02
CA SER A 86 -4.24 -4.24 -5.28
C SER A 86 -3.52 -4.01 -6.59
N ALA A 87 -2.21 -4.23 -6.57
CA ALA A 87 -1.36 -4.22 -7.74
C ALA A 87 -0.91 -5.67 -7.97
N ARG A 88 -1.12 -6.17 -9.18
CA ARG A 88 -0.86 -7.57 -9.50
C ARG A 88 0.65 -7.87 -9.49
N ASP A 89 1.03 -9.02 -8.96
CA ASP A 89 2.40 -9.55 -8.98
C ASP A 89 3.46 -8.61 -8.36
N VAL A 90 3.06 -7.66 -7.51
CA VAL A 90 3.97 -6.76 -6.79
C VAL A 90 3.54 -6.59 -5.33
N THR A 91 4.54 -6.33 -4.48
CA THR A 91 4.36 -6.25 -3.03
C THR A 91 4.59 -4.81 -2.57
N LEU A 92 3.61 -3.92 -2.85
CA LEU A 92 3.70 -2.51 -2.45
C LEU A 92 3.67 -2.36 -0.92
N THR A 93 4.40 -1.37 -0.41
CA THR A 93 4.41 -1.00 1.01
C THR A 93 3.13 -0.27 1.42
N PRO A 94 2.79 -0.21 2.73
CA PRO A 94 1.66 0.59 3.19
C PRO A 94 1.75 2.09 2.82
N ALA A 95 2.96 2.65 2.77
CA ALA A 95 3.17 4.04 2.40
C ALA A 95 2.84 4.27 0.91
N GLN A 96 3.22 3.34 0.04
CA GLN A 96 2.90 3.39 -1.39
C GLN A 96 1.40 3.30 -1.64
N TYR A 97 0.67 2.43 -0.93
CA TYR A 97 -0.80 2.43 -1.02
C TYR A 97 -1.43 3.73 -0.50
N GLY A 98 -0.84 4.34 0.53
CA GLY A 98 -1.26 5.66 1.02
C GLY A 98 -1.05 6.77 -0.01
N GLN A 99 0.10 6.76 -0.71
CA GLN A 99 0.38 7.64 -1.84
C GLN A 99 -0.66 7.44 -2.95
N THR A 100 -1.05 6.20 -3.25
CA THR A 100 -2.12 5.91 -4.22
C THR A 100 -3.45 6.55 -3.81
N MET A 101 -3.85 6.45 -2.54
CA MET A 101 -5.07 7.12 -2.05
C MET A 101 -4.99 8.63 -2.17
N ALA A 102 -3.85 9.22 -1.82
CA ALA A 102 -3.62 10.66 -1.89
C ALA A 102 -3.61 11.21 -3.32
N ALA A 103 -3.21 10.40 -4.32
CA ALA A 103 -3.18 10.81 -5.71
C ALA A 103 -4.55 11.20 -6.27
N GLY A 104 -5.64 10.69 -5.70
CA GLY A 104 -7.00 11.07 -6.08
C GLY A 104 -7.44 12.46 -5.60
N GLY A 105 -6.64 13.15 -4.77
CA GLY A 105 -6.97 14.45 -4.23
C GLY A 105 -8.02 14.40 -3.11
N ASP A 106 -8.76 15.50 -2.94
CA ASP A 106 -9.53 15.79 -1.72
C ASP A 106 -10.93 15.16 -1.66
N LEU A 107 -11.29 14.27 -2.60
CA LEU A 107 -12.60 13.62 -2.59
C LEU A 107 -12.83 12.79 -1.30
N PHE A 108 -11.75 12.21 -0.76
CA PHE A 108 -11.74 11.52 0.52
C PHE A 108 -10.59 12.07 1.36
N PRO A 109 -10.79 13.20 2.07
CA PRO A 109 -9.70 13.94 2.72
C PRO A 109 -9.18 13.23 3.98
N GLU A 110 -9.99 12.37 4.58
CA GLU A 110 -9.60 11.55 5.72
C GLU A 110 -9.87 10.08 5.44
N TRP A 111 -8.86 9.24 5.68
CA TRP A 111 -8.99 7.79 5.54
C TRP A 111 -8.07 7.04 6.50
N ARG A 112 -8.40 5.77 6.75
CA ARG A 112 -7.54 4.82 7.48
C ARG A 112 -7.25 3.62 6.60
N LEU A 113 -5.97 3.31 6.43
CA LEU A 113 -5.51 2.25 5.54
C LEU A 113 -4.83 1.13 6.33
N ILE A 114 -5.13 -0.12 5.98
CA ILE A 114 -4.41 -1.30 6.45
C ILE A 114 -4.04 -2.17 5.26
N ARG A 115 -2.80 -2.63 5.23
CA ARG A 115 -2.30 -3.54 4.20
C ARG A 115 -2.32 -4.97 4.72
N HIS A 116 -2.74 -5.89 3.86
CA HIS A 116 -2.70 -7.33 4.09
C HIS A 116 -1.71 -8.00 3.14
N GLN A 117 -0.99 -9.01 3.66
CA GLN A 117 -0.07 -9.86 2.90
C GLN A 117 -0.35 -11.36 3.10
N ASP A 118 -1.43 -11.69 3.79
CA ASP A 118 -1.81 -13.05 4.17
C ASP A 118 -2.75 -13.71 3.14
N ALA A 119 -2.78 -13.19 1.92
CA ALA A 119 -3.53 -13.72 0.79
C ALA A 119 -2.60 -13.87 -0.42
N GLN A 120 -3.06 -14.56 -1.48
CA GLN A 120 -2.28 -14.79 -2.71
C GLN A 120 -1.72 -13.50 -3.33
N HIS A 121 -2.44 -12.39 -3.19
CA HIS A 121 -2.00 -11.08 -3.65
C HIS A 121 -2.04 -10.07 -2.50
N ALA A 122 -0.94 -9.34 -2.33
CA ALA A 122 -0.88 -8.22 -1.42
C ALA A 122 -1.90 -7.16 -1.85
N HIS A 123 -2.61 -6.63 -0.86
CA HIS A 123 -3.63 -5.62 -1.09
C HIS A 123 -3.78 -4.73 0.14
N ALA A 124 -4.34 -3.56 -0.05
CA ALA A 124 -4.71 -2.66 1.03
C ALA A 124 -6.21 -2.43 1.05
N HIS A 125 -6.73 -2.25 2.26
CA HIS A 125 -8.06 -1.74 2.51
C HIS A 125 -7.96 -0.32 3.05
N ALA A 126 -8.77 0.59 2.54
CA ALA A 126 -8.92 1.92 3.11
C ALA A 126 -10.37 2.18 3.50
N LEU A 127 -10.58 2.80 4.66
CA LEU A 127 -11.88 3.27 5.13
C LEU A 127 -11.96 4.78 5.01
N ALA A 128 -13.06 5.28 4.47
CA ALA A 128 -13.42 6.70 4.47
C ALA A 128 -14.92 6.85 4.77
N PHE A 129 -15.38 8.09 4.95
CA PHE A 129 -16.77 8.39 5.30
C PHE A 129 -17.32 9.53 4.46
N GLY A 130 -18.64 9.58 4.33
CA GLY A 130 -19.32 10.69 3.68
C GLY A 130 -20.83 10.58 3.69
N ASN A 131 -21.47 11.61 3.16
CA ASN A 131 -22.93 11.74 3.15
C ASN A 131 -23.56 11.48 1.79
N LYS A 132 -22.75 11.30 0.74
CA LYS A 132 -23.21 11.18 -0.65
C LYS A 132 -22.99 9.77 -1.16
N ALA A 133 -24.05 9.11 -1.64
CA ALA A 133 -23.86 7.86 -2.36
C ALA A 133 -23.02 8.12 -3.63
N ILE A 134 -21.85 7.50 -3.71
CA ILE A 134 -20.96 7.62 -4.87
C ILE A 134 -21.54 6.80 -6.01
N ARG A 135 -21.80 7.45 -7.14
CA ARG A 135 -22.16 6.74 -8.37
C ARG A 135 -20.90 6.56 -9.20
N ILE A 136 -20.72 5.38 -9.77
CA ILE A 136 -19.54 5.08 -10.59
C ILE A 136 -19.40 6.10 -11.73
N ARG A 137 -20.50 6.61 -12.30
CA ARG A 137 -20.47 7.59 -13.40
C ARG A 137 -20.28 9.05 -12.96
N ASP A 138 -20.18 9.33 -11.67
CA ASP A 138 -19.98 10.70 -11.19
C ASP A 138 -18.60 11.20 -11.66
N PRO A 139 -18.51 12.36 -12.35
CA PRO A 139 -17.25 12.83 -12.93
C PRO A 139 -16.11 13.00 -11.92
N GLU A 140 -16.45 13.51 -10.73
CA GLU A 140 -15.50 13.70 -9.62
C GLU A 140 -14.91 12.37 -9.13
N PHE A 141 -15.76 11.34 -8.98
CA PHE A 141 -15.29 10.00 -8.61
C PHE A 141 -14.53 9.31 -9.73
N GLN A 142 -14.93 9.50 -10.99
CA GLN A 142 -14.19 8.98 -12.14
C GLN A 142 -12.78 9.57 -12.21
N LEU A 143 -12.64 10.88 -12.01
CA LEU A 143 -11.34 11.55 -11.98
C LEU A 143 -10.48 11.01 -10.83
N TRP A 144 -11.04 10.97 -9.61
CA TRP A 144 -10.36 10.39 -8.45
C TRP A 144 -9.90 8.96 -8.72
N TRP A 145 -10.78 8.10 -9.24
CA TRP A 145 -10.48 6.70 -9.51
C TRP A 145 -9.39 6.52 -10.56
N GLN A 146 -9.42 7.34 -11.62
CA GLN A 146 -8.40 7.32 -12.66
C GLN A 146 -7.02 7.72 -12.10
N GLN A 147 -6.95 8.75 -11.26
CA GLN A 147 -5.70 9.19 -10.64
C GLN A 147 -5.12 8.15 -9.68
N VAL A 148 -5.96 7.62 -8.78
CA VAL A 148 -5.58 6.53 -7.86
C VAL A 148 -5.08 5.31 -8.65
N ARG A 149 -5.81 4.91 -9.70
CA ARG A 149 -5.40 3.76 -10.50
C ARG A 149 -4.11 4.01 -11.27
N ALA A 150 -3.94 5.19 -11.86
CA ALA A 150 -2.73 5.56 -12.59
C ALA A 150 -1.49 5.51 -11.67
N GLU A 151 -1.62 6.03 -10.45
CA GLU A 151 -0.56 5.98 -9.45
C GLU A 151 -0.21 4.53 -9.06
N LEU A 152 -1.23 3.67 -8.89
CA LEU A 152 -1.01 2.25 -8.58
C LEU A 152 -0.25 1.52 -9.70
N GLU A 153 -0.61 1.81 -10.96
CA GLU A 153 0.06 1.27 -12.14
C GLU A 153 1.48 1.80 -12.30
N GLN A 154 1.73 3.07 -11.92
CA GLN A 154 3.07 3.66 -11.93
C GLN A 154 3.98 3.00 -10.89
N LEU A 155 3.51 2.84 -9.65
CA LEU A 155 4.26 2.17 -8.58
C LEU A 155 4.56 0.71 -8.93
N GLN A 156 3.61 0.03 -9.57
CA GLN A 156 3.81 -1.34 -10.08
C GLN A 156 4.94 -1.40 -11.12
N LYS A 157 4.97 -0.47 -12.09
CA LYS A 157 6.04 -0.40 -13.10
C LYS A 157 7.41 -0.11 -12.46
N GLN A 158 7.47 0.82 -11.51
CA GLN A 158 8.71 1.15 -10.79
C GLN A 158 9.25 -0.06 -10.02
N TYR A 159 8.38 -0.81 -9.36
CA TYR A 159 8.75 -2.06 -8.68
C TYR A 159 9.35 -3.07 -9.67
N GLN A 160 8.68 -3.29 -10.80
CA GLN A 160 9.15 -4.22 -11.84
C GLN A 160 10.49 -3.78 -12.42
N GLN A 161 10.71 -2.48 -12.68
CA GLN A 161 11.98 -1.97 -13.18
C GLN A 161 13.13 -2.14 -12.17
N THR A 162 12.83 -2.02 -10.87
CA THR A 162 13.83 -2.18 -9.81
C THR A 162 14.20 -3.66 -9.61
N GLU A 163 13.22 -4.57 -9.67
CA GLU A 163 13.49 -6.02 -9.56
C GLU A 163 14.00 -6.66 -10.86
N GLN A 164 13.77 -6.04 -12.01
CA GLN A 164 14.29 -6.48 -13.31
C GLN A 164 15.62 -5.83 -13.69
N ALA A 165 16.19 -4.94 -12.86
CA ALA A 165 17.56 -4.47 -13.07
C ALA A 165 18.51 -5.65 -12.79
N PRO A 166 19.13 -6.26 -13.81
CA PRO A 166 20.13 -7.29 -13.56
C PRO A 166 21.32 -6.63 -12.86
N ASP A 167 21.88 -7.39 -11.93
CA ASP A 167 23.04 -7.10 -11.10
C ASP A 167 24.21 -6.48 -11.90
N LEU A 168 24.23 -5.15 -12.02
CA LEU A 168 25.38 -4.38 -12.51
C LEU A 168 26.57 -4.43 -11.53
N ASN A 169 26.43 -5.14 -10.40
CA ASN A 169 27.48 -5.34 -9.41
C ASN A 169 28.30 -6.63 -9.63
N GLN A 170 27.96 -7.48 -10.60
CA GLN A 170 28.77 -8.66 -10.96
C GLN A 170 29.89 -8.38 -11.98
N GLN A 171 30.17 -7.13 -12.34
CA GLN A 171 31.26 -6.76 -13.27
C GLN A 171 32.44 -6.01 -12.64
N LEU A 172 32.49 -5.85 -11.31
CA LEU A 172 33.64 -5.23 -10.64
C LEU A 172 34.67 -6.22 -10.07
N ASP A 173 34.39 -7.53 -10.05
CA ASP A 173 35.32 -8.56 -9.55
C ASP A 173 36.15 -9.26 -10.65
N GLN A 174 36.27 -8.65 -11.84
CA GLN A 174 37.24 -9.07 -12.84
C GLN A 174 38.17 -7.91 -13.21
N GLN A 175 38.84 -7.33 -12.22
CA GLN A 175 40.14 -6.71 -12.46
C GLN A 175 41.21 -7.81 -12.39
N PRO A 176 41.99 -8.06 -13.45
CA PRO A 176 43.12 -8.96 -13.36
C PRO A 176 44.10 -8.41 -12.31
N ALA A 177 44.61 -9.30 -11.47
CA ALA A 177 45.65 -9.01 -10.51
C ALA A 177 46.75 -8.19 -11.19
N VAL A 178 46.95 -6.96 -10.71
CA VAL A 178 48.05 -6.11 -11.14
C VAL A 178 49.33 -6.84 -10.77
N GLU A 179 50.01 -7.33 -11.80
CA GLU A 179 51.30 -7.97 -11.79
C GLU A 179 52.27 -7.08 -11.00
N GLN A 180 52.78 -7.59 -9.87
CA GLN A 180 53.87 -6.97 -9.13
C GLN A 180 55.13 -7.01 -9.99
N LEU A 181 55.33 -5.99 -10.81
CA LEU A 181 56.62 -5.65 -11.38
C LEU A 181 57.46 -4.98 -10.30
N ASP A 182 58.14 -5.78 -9.50
CA ASP A 182 59.28 -5.32 -8.71
C ASP A 182 60.40 -6.37 -8.72
N ALA A 183 61.09 -6.47 -9.86
CA ALA A 183 62.40 -7.09 -9.95
C ALA A 183 63.21 -6.51 -11.13
N ARG A 184 63.97 -5.46 -10.80
CA ARG A 184 65.36 -5.23 -11.25
C ARG A 184 65.58 -4.96 -12.75
N LEU A 185 65.57 -3.67 -13.08
CA LEU A 185 66.46 -3.14 -14.12
C LEU A 185 67.92 -3.29 -13.66
N GLY A 186 68.76 -3.87 -14.51
CA GLY A 186 70.21 -3.89 -14.31
C GLY A 186 70.97 -4.93 -15.14
N HIS A 187 70.81 -4.94 -16.47
CA HIS A 187 71.95 -5.25 -17.36
C HIS A 187 72.93 -4.07 -17.18
N GLY A 188 74.23 -4.19 -16.95
CA GLY A 188 75.21 -5.23 -17.25
C GLY A 188 76.40 -4.49 -17.86
N TRP A 189 77.54 -4.46 -17.19
CA TRP A 189 78.84 -4.18 -17.80
C TRP A 189 79.91 -4.91 -17.00
N GLY A 190 80.44 -5.97 -17.59
CA GLY A 190 81.78 -6.45 -17.27
C GLY A 190 82.81 -5.50 -17.88
N LEU A 191 83.88 -5.28 -17.12
CA LEU A 191 85.19 -4.94 -17.63
C LEU A 191 86.18 -5.68 -16.72
N GLU A 192 86.90 -6.63 -17.33
CA GLU A 192 88.10 -7.23 -16.76
C GLU A 192 89.26 -6.21 -16.66
N MET A 193 90.27 -6.62 -15.89
CA MET A 193 91.67 -6.16 -15.80
C MET A 193 92.15 -5.01 -16.69
#